data_AF-A0AAV9ETV6-F1
#
_entry.id   AF-A0AAV9ETV6-F1
#
_cell.length_a   1.000
_cell.length_b   1.000
_cell.length_c   1.000
_cell.angle_alpha   90.00
_cell.angle_beta   90.00
_cell.angle_gamma   90.00
#
_symmetry.space_group_name_H-M   'P 1'
#
loop_
_entity.id
_entity.type
_entity.pdbx_description
1 polymer ?
#
loop_
_entity_poly.entity_id
_entity_poly.type
_entity_poly.pdbx_seq_one_letter_code
_entity_poly.pdbx_strand_id
1 'polypeptide(L)'
;MAPSLDFSEWWAREDRKGTPVVVTMENPNYSVLEIDDESEFIGSVIDKGRGRNAKQFTWVLLLKAHRAVGCVTWLATGLWALLSAVKKRLIFRQGVSVETDKPGKGRLLFGFLRAFLAVSLVALTLEVVAHWNGWHFHRPNLQIPETTVIWGWFHGGYQAWMSFRYNYIAALIRSLSSFCVLLFLIQSADRLVLCLGCFWIKFKKIKPQIEGDVLKFEDIEGAGYEYPMVLVQIPMCNEREVYEQSISAVCQLDWPKDRFLVQVLDDSDDESIQSLIRSEVSKWNQRGINIVYRHRVVRTGYKAGNLKSAMACDYVKAYEFVAIFDADFQPNPDFLKQTVPHFKGNPEIGLVQARWAYVNKDENLLTRLQNINLCFHFEVEQQVNGVFLNFFGFNGTAGVWRVKALEESGGWLERTTVEDMDIAVRAHLNGWKFIFLNDVKVLCEVPESYEAYRKQQHRWHSGPMHLFRLCLPAIIKSKISIWKKANLVLLFFLLRKLILPFYSFTLFCIILPLTMFVPEAELPLWVICYVPVLMSFLNILPPQNPSPSSFLTFSSRTPCQ
;
A
#
# COMPACT_ATOMS: atom_id res chain seq x y z
N MET A 1 -15.42 -11.57 -65.19
CA MET A 1 -14.76 -10.25 -65.17
C MET A 1 -15.55 -9.36 -64.22
N ALA A 2 -14.87 -8.80 -63.22
CA ALA A 2 -15.46 -7.98 -62.17
C ALA A 2 -15.96 -6.63 -62.70
N PRO A 3 -16.87 -5.99 -61.95
CA PRO A 3 -16.75 -4.56 -61.71
C PRO A 3 -16.72 -4.23 -60.21
N SER A 4 -15.99 -3.16 -59.91
CA SER A 4 -15.73 -2.53 -58.63
C SER A 4 -16.95 -1.86 -58.00
N LEU A 5 -17.03 -1.84 -56.66
CA LEU A 5 -17.83 -0.87 -55.93
C LEU A 5 -17.07 -0.30 -54.72
N ASP A 6 -17.14 1.02 -54.64
CA ASP A 6 -16.49 1.99 -53.78
C ASP A 6 -17.16 2.06 -52.40
N PHE A 7 -16.39 2.30 -51.33
CA PHE A 7 -16.86 2.33 -49.92
C PHE A 7 -16.66 3.70 -49.26
N SER A 8 -16.74 4.79 -50.02
CA SER A 8 -16.58 6.15 -49.51
C SER A 8 -17.75 6.68 -48.66
N GLU A 9 -18.83 5.93 -48.45
CA GLU A 9 -20.00 6.39 -47.67
C GLU A 9 -20.02 5.98 -46.18
N TRP A 10 -19.04 5.22 -45.67
CA TRP A 10 -19.13 4.77 -44.27
C TRP A 10 -18.57 5.75 -43.22
N TRP A 11 -18.01 6.89 -43.65
CA TRP A 11 -17.32 7.87 -42.77
C TRP A 11 -18.07 9.19 -42.58
N ALA A 12 -19.40 9.16 -42.51
CA ALA A 12 -20.18 10.34 -42.12
C ALA A 12 -21.27 9.98 -41.10
N ARG A 13 -20.97 10.15 -39.81
CA ARG A 13 -21.95 10.57 -38.79
C ARG A 13 -21.26 11.05 -37.51
N GLU A 14 -21.45 12.33 -37.23
CA GLU A 14 -21.05 13.06 -36.03
C GLU A 14 -21.76 12.56 -34.76
N ASP A 15 -21.03 12.74 -33.65
CA ASP A 15 -21.40 12.92 -32.25
C ASP A 15 -22.88 12.87 -31.84
N ARG A 16 -23.20 11.89 -30.99
CA ARG A 16 -24.27 12.03 -29.98
C ARG A 16 -23.84 11.48 -28.62
N LYS A 17 -23.89 12.38 -27.63
CA LYS A 17 -23.76 12.15 -26.18
C LYS A 17 -24.62 10.97 -25.71
N GLY A 18 -24.03 10.03 -24.96
CA GLY A 18 -24.73 8.93 -24.30
C GLY A 18 -25.10 9.26 -22.85
N THR A 19 -26.37 9.11 -22.52
CA THR A 19 -26.98 9.17 -21.18
C THR A 19 -26.67 7.92 -20.33
N PRO A 20 -26.78 7.99 -18.99
CA PRO A 20 -26.44 6.88 -18.10
C PRO A 20 -27.50 5.77 -18.14
N VAL A 21 -27.06 4.53 -18.32
CA VAL A 21 -27.90 3.33 -18.31
C VAL A 21 -28.21 2.94 -16.87
N VAL A 22 -29.49 3.02 -16.50
CA VAL A 22 -30.06 2.46 -15.28
C VAL A 22 -30.12 0.92 -15.45
N VAL A 23 -29.46 0.19 -14.57
CA VAL A 23 -29.56 -1.28 -14.51
C VAL A 23 -30.60 -1.64 -13.45
N THR A 24 -31.80 -2.02 -13.91
CA THR A 24 -32.80 -2.71 -13.10
C THR A 24 -32.38 -4.17 -12.91
N MET A 25 -32.22 -4.61 -11.66
CA MET A 25 -32.02 -6.03 -11.35
C MET A 25 -33.36 -6.76 -11.38
N GLU A 26 -33.51 -7.74 -12.28
CA GLU A 26 -34.58 -8.74 -12.20
C GLU A 26 -34.13 -9.94 -11.34
N ASN A 27 -35.03 -10.39 -10.49
CA ASN A 27 -34.86 -11.40 -9.45
C ASN A 27 -35.20 -12.79 -10.01
N PRO A 28 -34.37 -13.85 -9.87
CA PRO A 28 -34.75 -15.18 -10.34
C PRO A 28 -35.49 -15.98 -9.24
N ASN A 29 -36.76 -16.30 -9.51
CA ASN A 29 -37.58 -17.23 -8.75
C ASN A 29 -37.01 -18.66 -8.82
N TYR A 30 -36.82 -19.31 -7.66
CA TYR A 30 -36.62 -20.76 -7.56
C TYR A 30 -37.98 -21.44 -7.35
N SER A 31 -38.33 -22.39 -8.21
CA SER A 31 -39.50 -23.27 -8.05
C SER A 31 -39.14 -24.52 -7.26
N VAL A 32 -39.80 -24.70 -6.11
CA VAL A 32 -39.84 -25.94 -5.32
C VAL A 32 -40.86 -26.87 -5.97
N LEU A 33 -40.45 -28.10 -6.29
CA LEU A 33 -41.33 -29.19 -6.75
C LEU A 33 -41.56 -30.13 -5.57
N GLU A 34 -42.75 -30.05 -4.99
CA GLU A 34 -43.33 -31.09 -4.13
C GLU A 34 -43.78 -32.27 -4.98
N ILE A 35 -43.52 -33.50 -4.51
CA ILE A 35 -44.12 -34.72 -5.03
C ILE A 35 -44.59 -35.51 -3.81
N ASP A 36 -45.91 -35.50 -3.59
CA ASP A 36 -46.63 -36.52 -2.82
C ASP A 36 -47.45 -37.35 -3.81
N ASP A 37 -47.35 -38.68 -3.76
CA ASP A 37 -48.39 -39.52 -3.15
C ASP A 37 -48.13 -41.03 -3.28
N GLU A 38 -48.62 -41.73 -2.27
CA GLU A 38 -48.49 -43.14 -1.93
C GLU A 38 -49.33 -44.11 -2.78
N SER A 39 -48.90 -45.38 -2.88
CA SER A 39 -49.74 -46.56 -2.58
C SER A 39 -48.99 -47.88 -2.73
N GLU A 40 -49.45 -48.85 -1.95
CA GLU A 40 -48.83 -50.08 -1.43
C GLU A 40 -48.52 -51.19 -2.45
N PHE A 41 -47.56 -52.08 -2.14
CA PHE A 41 -47.76 -53.55 -2.01
C PHE A 41 -46.47 -54.29 -1.57
N ILE A 42 -46.50 -54.79 -0.32
CA ILE A 42 -46.02 -56.08 0.23
C ILE A 42 -44.71 -56.73 -0.30
N GLY A 43 -43.75 -56.94 0.63
CA GLY A 43 -43.19 -58.29 0.83
C GLY A 43 -41.67 -58.51 0.76
N SER A 44 -41.12 -58.84 1.93
CA SER A 44 -39.96 -59.73 2.19
C SER A 44 -38.52 -59.19 2.18
N VAL A 45 -37.88 -59.44 3.32
CA VAL A 45 -36.44 -59.40 3.62
C VAL A 45 -35.73 -60.56 2.92
N ILE A 46 -34.57 -60.34 2.28
CA ILE A 46 -33.37 -61.22 2.28
C ILE A 46 -32.17 -60.57 1.53
N ASP A 47 -31.07 -60.48 2.28
CA ASP A 47 -29.62 -60.61 2.02
C ASP A 47 -28.89 -60.14 0.72
N LYS A 48 -27.66 -59.66 0.98
CA LYS A 48 -26.48 -59.30 0.18
C LYS A 48 -26.45 -59.58 -1.34
N GLY A 49 -26.06 -58.54 -2.08
CA GLY A 49 -25.53 -58.66 -3.44
C GLY A 49 -24.68 -57.46 -3.86
N ARG A 50 -23.36 -57.62 -3.79
CA ARG A 50 -22.32 -56.66 -4.21
C ARG A 50 -22.34 -56.51 -5.74
N GLY A 51 -22.79 -55.36 -6.25
CA GLY A 51 -22.79 -55.07 -7.69
C GLY A 51 -22.82 -53.57 -7.97
N ARG A 52 -21.72 -52.85 -7.69
CA ARG A 52 -21.59 -51.45 -8.13
C ARG A 52 -21.53 -51.40 -9.65
N ASN A 53 -22.58 -50.84 -10.23
CA ASN A 53 -22.85 -50.76 -11.65
C ASN A 53 -21.75 -49.94 -12.36
N ALA A 54 -20.95 -50.57 -13.22
CA ALA A 54 -19.83 -49.94 -13.94
C ALA A 54 -20.26 -48.66 -14.68
N LYS A 55 -21.52 -48.60 -15.13
CA LYS A 55 -22.14 -47.46 -15.81
C LYS A 55 -22.18 -46.19 -14.96
N GLN A 56 -22.32 -46.31 -13.63
CA GLN A 56 -22.34 -45.16 -12.71
C GLN A 56 -20.95 -44.54 -12.55
N PHE A 57 -19.89 -45.37 -12.56
CA PHE A 57 -18.51 -44.90 -12.46
C PHE A 57 -18.07 -44.20 -13.75
N THR A 58 -18.50 -44.71 -14.91
CA THR A 58 -18.27 -44.07 -16.22
C THR A 58 -18.94 -42.70 -16.31
N TRP A 59 -20.16 -42.57 -15.77
CA TRP A 59 -20.89 -41.29 -15.74
C TRP A 59 -20.23 -40.23 -14.85
N VAL A 60 -19.71 -40.63 -13.68
CA VAL A 60 -18.99 -39.70 -12.78
C VAL A 60 -17.66 -39.24 -13.40
N LEU A 61 -16.95 -40.12 -14.11
CA LEU A 61 -15.74 -39.78 -14.84
C LEU A 61 -16.02 -38.83 -16.01
N LEU A 62 -17.09 -39.07 -16.77
CA LEU A 62 -17.55 -38.18 -17.85
C LEU A 62 -17.95 -36.79 -17.32
N LEU A 63 -18.65 -36.72 -16.17
CA LEU A 63 -18.99 -35.46 -15.51
C LEU A 63 -17.76 -34.69 -15.05
N LYS A 64 -16.75 -35.37 -14.48
CA LYS A 64 -15.48 -34.72 -14.09
C LYS A 64 -14.68 -34.24 -15.30
N ALA A 65 -14.67 -35.02 -16.39
CA ALA A 65 -14.03 -34.62 -17.65
C ALA A 65 -14.72 -33.41 -18.28
N HIS A 66 -16.06 -33.38 -18.31
CA HIS A 66 -16.83 -32.25 -18.82
C HIS A 66 -16.60 -30.98 -17.97
N ARG A 67 -16.47 -31.12 -16.65
CA ARG A 67 -16.11 -30.00 -15.74
C ARG A 67 -14.69 -29.49 -16.00
N ALA A 68 -13.74 -30.38 -16.28
CA ALA A 68 -12.37 -30.01 -16.62
C ALA A 68 -12.29 -29.30 -17.97
N VAL A 69 -13.01 -29.78 -18.99
CA VAL A 69 -13.13 -29.12 -20.30
C VAL A 69 -13.78 -27.74 -20.15
N GLY A 70 -14.82 -27.61 -19.32
CA GLY A 70 -15.44 -26.32 -18.97
C GLY A 70 -14.46 -25.33 -18.33
N CYS A 71 -13.59 -25.79 -17.44
CA CYS A 71 -12.51 -24.98 -16.86
C CYS A 71 -11.48 -24.55 -17.91
N VAL A 72 -11.11 -25.43 -18.84
CA VAL A 72 -10.16 -25.10 -19.92
C VAL A 72 -10.75 -24.06 -20.88
N THR A 73 -12.03 -24.20 -21.25
CA THR A 73 -12.72 -23.21 -22.06
C THR A 73 -12.86 -21.87 -21.34
N TRP A 74 -13.12 -21.88 -20.03
CA TRP A 74 -13.19 -20.66 -19.21
C TRP A 74 -11.82 -19.95 -19.14
N LEU A 75 -10.74 -20.70 -18.95
CA LEU A 75 -9.36 -20.18 -18.99
C LEU A 75 -9.00 -19.62 -20.36
N ALA A 76 -9.39 -20.29 -21.45
CA ALA A 76 -9.16 -19.81 -22.80
C ALA A 76 -9.95 -18.51 -23.09
N THR A 77 -11.21 -18.42 -22.66
CA THR A 77 -12.01 -17.20 -22.78
C THR A 77 -11.46 -16.07 -21.90
N GLY A 78 -10.98 -16.38 -20.69
CA GLY A 78 -10.33 -15.41 -19.81
C GLY A 78 -9.03 -14.88 -20.39
N LEU A 79 -8.20 -15.77 -20.96
CA LEU A 79 -6.97 -15.39 -21.67
C LEU A 79 -7.26 -14.52 -22.89
N TRP A 80 -8.32 -14.82 -23.65
CA TRP A 80 -8.70 -14.04 -24.83
C TRP A 80 -9.35 -12.70 -24.44
N ALA A 81 -10.14 -12.64 -23.37
CA ALA A 81 -10.62 -11.37 -22.82
C ALA A 81 -9.45 -10.48 -22.34
N LEU A 82 -8.45 -11.08 -21.69
CA LEU A 82 -7.26 -10.40 -21.20
C LEU A 82 -6.38 -9.88 -22.34
N LEU A 83 -6.12 -10.71 -23.36
CA LEU A 83 -5.41 -10.30 -24.58
C LEU A 83 -6.17 -9.22 -25.36
N SER A 84 -7.50 -9.28 -25.42
CA SER A 84 -8.34 -8.25 -26.03
C SER A 84 -8.31 -6.93 -25.25
N ALA A 85 -8.33 -7.00 -23.91
CA ALA A 85 -8.18 -5.82 -23.05
C ALA A 85 -6.78 -5.20 -23.16
N VAL A 86 -5.73 -6.02 -23.27
CA VAL A 86 -4.36 -5.58 -23.54
C VAL A 86 -4.27 -4.92 -24.92
N LYS A 87 -4.89 -5.50 -25.95
CA LYS A 87 -4.96 -4.92 -27.30
C LYS A 87 -5.72 -3.59 -27.31
N LYS A 88 -6.86 -3.49 -26.62
CA LYS A 88 -7.61 -2.22 -26.45
C LYS A 88 -6.79 -1.16 -25.73
N ARG A 89 -6.08 -1.52 -24.63
CA ARG A 89 -5.17 -0.59 -23.94
C ARG A 89 -3.98 -0.17 -24.80
N LEU A 90 -3.45 -1.05 -25.66
CA LEU A 90 -2.38 -0.73 -26.61
C LEU A 90 -2.83 0.30 -27.65
N ILE A 91 -4.06 0.16 -28.18
CA ILE A 91 -4.63 1.09 -29.16
C ILE A 91 -4.96 2.44 -28.49
N PHE A 92 -5.56 2.43 -27.30
CA PHE A 92 -5.88 3.65 -26.56
C PHE A 92 -4.61 4.44 -26.17
N ARG A 93 -3.52 3.74 -25.84
CA ARG A 93 -2.24 4.37 -25.49
C ARG A 93 -1.48 4.95 -26.70
N GLN A 94 -1.79 4.50 -27.93
CA GLN A 94 -1.32 5.15 -29.15
C GLN A 94 -2.07 6.45 -29.47
N GLY A 95 -3.31 6.62 -28.99
CA GLY A 95 -4.08 7.87 -29.13
C GLY A 95 -3.77 8.92 -28.06
N VAL A 96 -3.32 8.50 -26.87
CA VAL A 96 -3.11 9.39 -25.70
C VAL A 96 -1.63 9.83 -25.54
N SER A 97 -0.73 9.50 -26.48
CA SER A 97 0.68 9.92 -26.41
C SER A 97 0.94 11.34 -26.90
N VAL A 98 0.01 12.27 -26.66
CA VAL A 98 0.27 13.71 -26.74
C VAL A 98 0.35 14.19 -25.28
N GLU A 99 1.54 14.67 -24.94
CA GLU A 99 1.95 15.27 -23.66
C GLU A 99 2.38 14.33 -22.53
N THR A 100 3.67 14.46 -22.20
CA THR A 100 4.37 14.00 -20.98
C THR A 100 4.89 12.56 -20.90
N ASP A 101 5.81 12.18 -21.80
CA ASP A 101 7.03 11.44 -21.40
C ASP A 101 8.04 11.35 -22.56
N LYS A 102 9.35 11.35 -22.25
CA LYS A 102 10.43 11.22 -23.26
C LYS A 102 10.22 9.95 -24.11
N PRO A 103 9.98 10.06 -25.44
CA PRO A 103 9.40 8.97 -26.25
C PRO A 103 10.32 7.76 -26.53
N GLY A 104 11.60 7.79 -26.12
CA GLY A 104 12.57 6.74 -26.42
C GLY A 104 12.66 5.59 -25.40
N LYS A 105 12.58 5.89 -24.09
CA LYS A 105 12.91 4.90 -23.04
C LYS A 105 11.84 3.81 -22.89
N GLY A 106 10.57 4.17 -22.98
CA GLY A 106 9.46 3.22 -22.88
C GLY A 106 9.43 2.22 -24.04
N ARG A 107 9.76 2.67 -25.27
CA ARG A 107 9.79 1.83 -26.47
C ARG A 107 10.94 0.82 -26.42
N LEU A 108 12.12 1.22 -25.93
CA LEU A 108 13.27 0.33 -25.72
C LEU A 108 12.99 -0.73 -24.67
N LEU A 109 12.45 -0.33 -23.51
CA LEU A 109 12.17 -1.27 -22.41
C LEU A 109 11.07 -2.27 -22.81
N PHE A 110 10.05 -1.82 -23.54
CA PHE A 110 9.03 -2.70 -24.10
C PHE A 110 9.59 -3.65 -25.17
N GLY A 111 10.49 -3.17 -26.03
CA GLY A 111 11.21 -4.02 -26.99
C GLY A 111 12.05 -5.09 -26.28
N PHE A 112 12.77 -4.70 -25.23
CA PHE A 112 13.53 -5.62 -24.39
C PHE A 112 12.63 -6.68 -23.73
N LEU A 113 11.50 -6.29 -23.15
CA LEU A 113 10.55 -7.24 -22.54
C LEU A 113 9.97 -8.22 -23.57
N ARG A 114 9.66 -7.77 -24.78
CA ARG A 114 9.20 -8.64 -25.87
C ARG A 114 10.28 -9.62 -26.31
N ALA A 115 11.52 -9.14 -26.49
CA ALA A 115 12.64 -9.99 -26.85
C ALA A 115 12.92 -11.03 -25.75
N PHE A 116 12.92 -10.60 -24.48
CA PHE A 116 13.09 -11.48 -23.33
C PHE A 116 12.00 -12.55 -23.27
N LEU A 117 10.73 -12.17 -23.43
CA LEU A 117 9.62 -13.13 -23.49
C LEU A 117 9.78 -14.13 -24.64
N ALA A 118 10.15 -13.66 -25.83
CA ALA A 118 10.37 -14.54 -26.98
C ALA A 118 11.52 -15.54 -26.71
N VAL A 119 12.65 -15.06 -26.18
CA VAL A 119 13.78 -15.91 -25.79
C VAL A 119 13.38 -16.91 -24.72
N SER A 120 12.61 -16.50 -23.70
CA SER A 120 12.08 -17.37 -22.66
C SER A 120 11.16 -18.46 -23.20
N LEU A 121 10.28 -18.14 -24.16
CA LEU A 121 9.39 -19.13 -24.80
C LEU A 121 10.17 -20.12 -25.67
N VAL A 122 11.19 -19.66 -26.38
CA VAL A 122 12.09 -20.53 -27.15
C VAL A 122 12.84 -21.46 -26.19
N ALA A 123 13.45 -20.93 -25.13
CA ALA A 123 14.15 -21.72 -24.13
C ALA A 123 13.23 -22.77 -23.47
N LEU A 124 12.00 -22.40 -23.11
CA LEU A 124 11.00 -23.32 -22.57
C LEU A 124 10.66 -24.43 -23.57
N THR A 125 10.47 -24.09 -24.85
CA THR A 125 10.18 -25.07 -25.90
C THR A 125 11.33 -26.06 -26.06
N LEU A 126 12.58 -25.58 -26.04
CA LEU A 126 13.77 -26.42 -26.09
C LEU A 126 13.84 -27.40 -24.91
N GLU A 127 13.55 -26.93 -23.69
CA GLU A 127 13.53 -27.78 -22.49
C GLU A 127 12.40 -28.82 -22.52
N VAL A 128 11.21 -28.47 -23.04
CA VAL A 128 10.09 -29.42 -23.22
C VAL A 128 10.43 -30.48 -24.26
N VAL A 129 11.06 -30.10 -25.38
CA VAL A 129 11.53 -31.07 -26.39
C VAL A 129 12.63 -31.96 -25.81
N ALA A 130 13.55 -31.40 -25.03
CA ALA A 130 14.57 -32.17 -24.31
C ALA A 130 13.94 -33.15 -23.32
N HIS A 131 12.87 -32.76 -22.61
CA HIS A 131 12.09 -33.64 -21.73
C HIS A 131 11.51 -34.83 -22.47
N TRP A 132 10.84 -34.57 -23.58
CA TRP A 132 10.20 -35.62 -24.38
C TRP A 132 11.21 -36.59 -24.98
N ASN A 133 12.40 -36.11 -25.32
CA ASN A 133 13.50 -36.92 -25.83
C ASN A 133 14.32 -37.61 -24.71
N GLY A 134 13.95 -37.44 -23.45
CA GLY A 134 14.64 -38.07 -22.31
C GLY A 134 16.02 -37.50 -22.02
N TRP A 135 16.35 -36.29 -22.47
CA TRP A 135 17.65 -35.64 -22.28
C TRP A 135 17.85 -35.07 -20.86
N HIS A 136 17.20 -35.67 -19.87
CA HIS A 136 17.09 -35.14 -18.53
C HIS A 136 18.10 -35.74 -17.54
N PHE A 137 18.83 -34.85 -16.88
CA PHE A 137 19.79 -35.21 -15.84
C PHE A 137 19.07 -35.59 -14.53
N HIS A 138 19.13 -36.86 -14.15
CA HIS A 138 18.92 -37.28 -12.75
C HIS A 138 20.21 -36.99 -11.96
N ARG A 139 20.16 -36.20 -10.89
CA ARG A 139 21.29 -36.03 -9.94
C ARG A 139 21.45 -37.30 -9.08
N PRO A 140 22.65 -37.64 -8.52
CA PRO A 140 23.78 -36.75 -8.21
C PRO A 140 25.16 -37.23 -8.69
N ASN A 141 25.29 -37.92 -9.83
CA ASN A 141 26.59 -38.14 -10.46
C ASN A 141 26.62 -37.36 -11.78
N LEU A 142 27.52 -36.37 -11.84
CA LEU A 142 27.87 -35.57 -13.01
C LEU A 142 28.55 -36.44 -14.09
N GLN A 143 27.88 -37.49 -14.54
CA GLN A 143 28.29 -38.20 -15.75
C GLN A 143 27.64 -37.48 -16.93
N ILE A 144 28.45 -36.61 -17.55
CA ILE A 144 28.29 -36.25 -18.96
C ILE A 144 28.10 -37.59 -19.69
N PRO A 145 27.03 -37.80 -20.47
CA PRO A 145 26.84 -39.06 -21.19
C PRO A 145 28.11 -39.37 -21.96
N GLU A 146 28.75 -40.51 -21.66
CA GLU A 146 29.95 -40.93 -22.38
C GLU A 146 29.59 -41.03 -23.87
N THR A 147 30.34 -40.25 -24.63
CA THR A 147 30.19 -39.93 -26.04
C THR A 147 30.17 -41.17 -26.91
N THR A 148 29.01 -41.75 -27.27
CA THR A 148 28.95 -42.76 -28.34
C THR A 148 27.64 -42.85 -29.13
N VAL A 149 26.73 -41.87 -29.10
CA VAL A 149 25.63 -41.81 -30.08
C VAL A 149 25.42 -40.37 -30.54
N ILE A 150 25.88 -40.06 -31.76
CA ILE A 150 25.67 -38.77 -32.41
C ILE A 150 24.16 -38.64 -32.73
N TRP A 151 23.42 -38.01 -31.82
CA TRP A 151 22.17 -37.35 -32.15
C TRP A 151 22.50 -35.94 -32.70
N GLY A 152 21.82 -35.51 -33.77
CA GLY A 152 22.24 -34.41 -34.66
C GLY A 152 22.49 -33.03 -34.05
N TRP A 153 22.77 -32.02 -34.89
CA TRP A 153 23.16 -30.64 -34.51
C TRP A 153 22.40 -30.02 -33.32
N PHE A 154 21.12 -30.36 -33.17
CA PHE A 154 20.26 -29.92 -32.08
C PHE A 154 20.71 -30.45 -30.70
N HIS A 155 21.14 -31.71 -30.60
CA HIS A 155 21.63 -32.31 -29.36
C HIS A 155 22.98 -31.70 -28.95
N GLY A 156 23.90 -31.53 -29.91
CA GLY A 156 25.19 -30.86 -29.66
C GLY A 156 25.02 -29.40 -29.21
N GLY A 157 24.07 -28.67 -29.83
CA GLY A 157 23.70 -27.32 -29.39
C GLY A 157 23.14 -27.27 -27.96
N TYR A 158 22.27 -28.22 -27.61
CA TYR A 158 21.73 -28.33 -26.24
C TYR A 158 22.83 -28.67 -25.22
N GLN A 159 23.74 -29.60 -25.54
CA GLN A 159 24.86 -29.94 -24.67
C GLN A 159 25.83 -28.76 -24.48
N ALA A 160 26.12 -27.99 -25.53
CA ALA A 160 26.93 -26.78 -25.44
C ALA A 160 26.26 -25.71 -24.57
N TRP A 161 24.94 -25.50 -24.73
CA TRP A 161 24.15 -24.63 -23.88
C TRP A 161 24.19 -25.06 -22.41
N MET A 162 24.01 -26.34 -22.13
CA MET A 162 24.07 -26.91 -20.77
C MET A 162 25.44 -26.70 -20.12
N SER A 163 26.51 -26.97 -20.86
CA SER A 163 27.88 -26.73 -20.39
C SER A 163 28.13 -25.25 -20.09
N PHE A 164 27.68 -24.35 -20.98
CA PHE A 164 27.79 -22.91 -20.77
C PHE A 164 26.98 -22.44 -19.55
N ARG A 165 25.73 -22.89 -19.42
CA ARG A 165 24.85 -22.58 -18.30
C ARG A 165 25.46 -23.02 -16.98
N TYR A 166 25.95 -24.25 -16.90
CA TYR A 166 26.55 -24.81 -15.69
C TYR A 166 27.84 -24.08 -15.31
N ASN A 167 28.76 -23.86 -16.26
CA ASN A 167 30.09 -23.32 -15.98
C ASN A 167 30.09 -21.80 -15.71
N TYR A 168 29.23 -21.02 -16.39
CA TYR A 168 29.31 -19.56 -16.35
C TYR A 168 28.11 -18.88 -15.68
N ILE A 169 26.90 -19.43 -15.81
CA ILE A 169 25.67 -18.77 -15.33
C ILE A 169 25.29 -19.26 -13.92
N ALA A 170 25.33 -20.58 -13.70
CA ALA A 170 24.80 -21.20 -12.48
C ALA A 170 25.46 -20.68 -11.20
N ALA A 171 26.78 -20.49 -11.18
CA ALA A 171 27.50 -20.00 -10.01
C ALA A 171 27.07 -18.57 -9.62
N LEU A 172 26.90 -17.68 -10.61
CA LEU A 172 26.47 -16.30 -10.40
C LEU A 172 25.04 -16.26 -9.85
N ILE A 173 24.11 -16.98 -10.50
CA ILE A 173 22.71 -17.02 -10.05
C ILE A 173 22.62 -17.64 -8.66
N ARG A 174 23.36 -18.72 -8.37
CA ARG A 174 23.40 -19.32 -7.04
C ARG A 174 23.90 -18.34 -5.98
N SER A 175 24.96 -17.58 -6.27
CA SER A 175 25.46 -16.55 -5.35
C SER A 175 24.43 -15.45 -5.10
N LEU A 176 23.80 -14.94 -6.17
CA LEU A 176 22.76 -13.92 -6.09
C LEU A 176 21.52 -14.41 -5.33
N SER A 177 21.11 -15.65 -5.58
CA SER A 177 20.01 -16.32 -4.86
C SER A 177 20.33 -16.44 -3.38
N SER A 178 21.50 -16.97 -3.01
CA SER A 178 21.93 -17.08 -1.60
C SER A 178 21.96 -15.72 -0.90
N PHE A 179 22.45 -14.68 -1.59
CA PHE A 179 22.44 -13.32 -1.06
C PHE A 179 21.02 -12.80 -0.83
N CYS A 180 20.11 -12.97 -1.80
CA CYS A 180 18.72 -12.54 -1.64
C CYS A 180 17.97 -13.34 -0.57
N VAL A 181 18.25 -14.65 -0.43
CA VAL A 181 17.73 -15.48 0.65
C VAL A 181 18.18 -14.97 2.00
N LEU A 182 19.46 -14.59 2.16
CA LEU A 182 19.96 -14.00 3.39
C LEU A 182 19.23 -12.68 3.72
N LEU A 183 19.08 -11.79 2.74
CA LEU A 183 18.35 -10.53 2.95
C LEU A 183 16.87 -10.78 3.31
N PHE A 184 16.23 -11.76 2.67
CA PHE A 184 14.87 -12.17 2.97
C PHE A 184 14.73 -12.73 4.39
N LEU A 185 15.70 -13.52 4.86
CA LEU A 185 15.74 -14.02 6.24
C LEU A 185 15.88 -12.89 7.26
N ILE A 186 16.79 -11.94 7.01
CA ILE A 186 16.97 -10.76 7.87
C ILE A 186 15.67 -9.94 7.94
N GLN A 187 15.02 -9.71 6.80
CA GLN A 187 13.74 -9.01 6.75
C GLN A 187 12.63 -9.77 7.52
N SER A 188 12.57 -11.09 7.33
CA SER A 188 11.60 -11.95 7.99
C SER A 188 11.78 -11.94 9.51
N ALA A 189 13.03 -11.91 9.97
CA ALA A 189 13.36 -11.77 11.38
C ALA A 189 12.93 -10.40 11.95
N ASP A 190 13.19 -9.28 11.27
CA ASP A 190 12.71 -7.95 11.70
C ASP A 190 11.18 -7.92 11.81
N ARG A 191 10.47 -8.46 10.81
CA ARG A 191 9.00 -8.56 10.86
C ARG A 191 8.51 -9.43 12.02
N LEU A 192 9.14 -10.57 12.27
CA LEU A 192 8.79 -11.44 13.38
C LEU A 192 9.00 -10.73 14.72
N VAL A 193 10.12 -10.03 14.90
CA VAL A 193 10.41 -9.24 16.11
C VAL A 193 9.35 -8.15 16.31
N LEU A 194 8.95 -7.44 15.25
CA LEU A 194 7.87 -6.45 15.31
C LEU A 194 6.53 -7.10 15.70
N CYS A 195 6.18 -8.26 15.13
CA CYS A 195 4.96 -8.98 15.49
C CYS A 195 4.97 -9.42 16.95
N LEU A 196 6.09 -9.96 17.43
CA LEU A 196 6.27 -10.35 18.83
C LEU A 196 6.18 -9.14 19.77
N GLY A 197 6.78 -8.01 19.38
CA GLY A 197 6.67 -6.74 20.12
C GLY A 197 5.23 -6.25 20.20
N CYS A 198 4.48 -6.29 19.10
CA CYS A 198 3.07 -5.91 19.07
C CYS A 198 2.22 -6.87 19.92
N PHE A 199 2.45 -8.18 19.82
CA PHE A 199 1.81 -9.17 20.68
C PHE A 199 2.10 -8.90 22.16
N TRP A 200 3.35 -8.59 22.52
CA TRP A 200 3.74 -8.26 23.89
C TRP A 200 3.04 -7.00 24.40
N ILE A 201 2.98 -5.94 23.57
CA ILE A 201 2.26 -4.70 23.89
C ILE A 201 0.79 -5.00 24.19
N LYS A 202 0.12 -5.80 23.35
CA LYS A 202 -1.27 -6.19 23.56
C LYS A 202 -1.45 -7.07 24.81
N PHE A 203 -0.59 -8.07 25.00
CA PHE A 203 -0.62 -8.99 26.12
C PHE A 203 -0.43 -8.28 27.46
N LYS A 204 0.54 -7.35 27.53
CA LYS A 204 0.80 -6.52 28.72
C LYS A 204 -0.08 -5.27 28.81
N LYS A 205 -0.98 -5.05 27.84
CA LYS A 205 -1.83 -3.86 27.73
C LYS A 205 -1.05 -2.55 27.87
N ILE A 206 0.14 -2.49 27.27
CA ILE A 206 0.99 -1.30 27.30
C ILE A 206 0.30 -0.22 26.47
N LYS A 207 -0.14 0.84 27.13
CA LYS A 207 -0.66 2.04 26.49
C LYS A 207 0.21 3.24 26.87
N PRO A 208 0.36 4.23 25.99
CA PRO A 208 0.96 5.51 26.36
C PRO A 208 0.18 6.08 27.56
N GLN A 209 0.87 6.24 28.69
CA GLN A 209 0.25 6.82 29.88
C GLN A 209 0.17 8.33 29.74
N ILE A 210 -0.94 8.91 30.18
CA ILE A 210 -1.09 10.35 30.37
C ILE A 210 -0.68 10.60 31.82
N GLU A 211 0.30 11.47 32.05
CA GLU A 211 0.66 11.88 33.41
C GLU A 211 -0.41 12.85 33.94
N GLY A 212 -1.28 12.34 34.82
CA GLY A 212 -2.37 13.07 35.48
C GLY A 212 -3.77 12.51 35.17
N ASP A 213 -4.76 12.84 36.02
CA ASP A 213 -6.15 12.40 35.84
C ASP A 213 -6.75 12.94 34.54
N VAL A 214 -7.02 12.04 33.58
CA VAL A 214 -7.82 12.31 32.38
C VAL A 214 -9.23 12.76 32.75
N LEU A 215 -9.75 12.23 33.87
CA LEU A 215 -11.08 12.52 34.40
C LEU A 215 -11.28 13.99 34.81
N LYS A 216 -10.21 14.76 35.04
CA LYS A 216 -10.33 16.20 35.34
C LYS A 216 -10.48 17.08 34.09
N PHE A 217 -10.41 16.51 32.89
CA PHE A 217 -10.77 17.22 31.66
C PHE A 217 -12.28 17.20 31.39
N GLU A 218 -13.10 16.43 32.12
CA GLU A 218 -14.57 16.50 32.03
C GLU A 218 -15.18 17.46 33.06
N ASP A 219 -14.47 17.75 34.17
CA ASP A 219 -14.82 18.80 35.15
C ASP A 219 -14.46 20.23 34.66
N ILE A 220 -14.81 20.56 33.42
CA ILE A 220 -14.40 21.79 32.69
C ILE A 220 -14.98 23.08 33.29
N GLU A 221 -15.98 23.00 34.17
CA GLU A 221 -16.56 24.18 34.84
C GLU A 221 -15.78 24.63 36.09
N GLY A 222 -14.78 23.86 36.53
CA GLY A 222 -13.95 24.19 37.71
C GLY A 222 -12.64 24.88 37.33
N ALA A 223 -12.50 26.14 37.72
CA ALA A 223 -11.28 26.96 37.60
C ALA A 223 -9.99 26.19 37.98
N GLY A 224 -9.15 25.85 37.00
CA GLY A 224 -7.83 25.27 37.27
C GLY A 224 -7.08 24.59 36.13
N TYR A 225 -7.69 24.29 34.97
CA TYR A 225 -6.98 23.71 33.82
C TYR A 225 -7.08 24.59 32.57
N GLU A 226 -5.94 25.16 32.15
CA GLU A 226 -5.84 25.92 30.90
C GLU A 226 -5.60 24.95 29.72
N TYR A 227 -6.55 24.88 28.79
CA TYR A 227 -6.35 24.21 27.50
C TYR A 227 -5.18 24.86 26.76
N PRO A 228 -4.09 24.18 26.37
CA PRO A 228 -2.98 24.86 25.70
C PRO A 228 -3.39 25.44 24.34
N MET A 229 -2.63 26.42 23.85
CA MET A 229 -2.87 27.03 22.54
C MET A 229 -2.46 26.05 21.42
N VAL A 230 -3.41 25.69 20.54
CA VAL A 230 -3.19 24.71 19.45
C VAL A 230 -3.39 25.35 18.07
N LEU A 231 -2.38 25.27 17.22
CA LEU A 231 -2.47 25.61 15.81
C LEU A 231 -2.88 24.37 15.00
N VAL A 232 -3.78 24.49 14.05
CA VAL A 232 -4.14 23.39 13.14
C VAL A 232 -3.87 23.82 11.71
N GLN A 233 -3.02 23.09 10.99
CA GLN A 233 -2.61 23.41 9.63
C GLN A 233 -3.18 22.42 8.63
N ILE A 234 -3.76 22.94 7.55
CA ILE A 234 -4.29 22.17 6.43
C ILE A 234 -3.62 22.63 5.12
N PRO A 235 -2.47 22.05 4.74
CA PRO A 235 -1.89 22.24 3.41
C PRO A 235 -2.80 21.71 2.31
N MET A 236 -3.04 22.55 1.30
CA MET A 236 -3.85 22.29 0.11
C MET A 236 -3.08 22.76 -1.14
N CYS A 237 -3.13 22.00 -2.23
CA CYS A 237 -2.75 22.33 -3.58
C CYS A 237 -3.67 21.62 -4.60
N ASN A 238 -4.65 22.37 -5.13
CA ASN A 238 -5.60 21.95 -6.16
C ASN A 238 -6.60 20.83 -5.74
N GLU A 239 -6.97 20.73 -4.46
CA GLU A 239 -7.92 19.70 -3.98
C GLU A 239 -9.37 20.16 -4.05
N ARG A 240 -9.91 20.17 -5.26
CA ARG A 240 -11.30 20.58 -5.53
C ARG A 240 -12.34 19.67 -4.86
N GLU A 241 -12.06 18.38 -4.74
CA GLU A 241 -13.04 17.38 -4.31
C GLU A 241 -13.17 17.27 -2.79
N VAL A 242 -12.09 17.59 -2.06
CA VAL A 242 -12.00 17.30 -0.61
C VAL A 242 -11.88 18.54 0.28
N TYR A 243 -11.69 19.75 -0.29
CA TYR A 243 -11.48 20.97 0.51
C TYR A 243 -12.61 21.23 1.53
N GLU A 244 -13.87 21.08 1.14
CA GLU A 244 -15.01 21.36 2.02
C GLU A 244 -15.05 20.37 3.20
N GLN A 245 -14.87 19.07 2.91
CA GLN A 245 -14.89 18.02 3.93
C GLN A 245 -13.73 18.17 4.91
N SER A 246 -12.53 18.47 4.42
CA SER A 246 -11.34 18.63 5.25
C SER A 246 -11.41 19.85 6.16
N ILE A 247 -11.76 21.03 5.61
CA ILE A 247 -11.95 22.25 6.41
C ILE A 247 -13.05 22.03 7.43
N SER A 248 -14.17 21.43 7.01
CA SER A 248 -15.29 21.15 7.90
C SER A 248 -14.94 20.21 9.05
N ALA A 249 -14.17 19.15 8.81
CA ALA A 249 -13.75 18.21 9.84
C ALA A 249 -12.83 18.87 10.87
N VAL A 250 -11.89 19.70 10.43
CA VAL A 250 -10.98 20.43 11.32
C VAL A 250 -11.71 21.53 12.12
N CYS A 251 -12.65 22.25 11.51
CA CYS A 251 -13.44 23.27 12.20
C CYS A 251 -14.41 22.69 13.25
N GLN A 252 -14.67 21.38 13.21
CA GLN A 252 -15.51 20.66 14.16
C GLN A 252 -14.72 20.03 15.32
N LEU A 253 -13.40 20.25 15.40
CA LEU A 253 -12.60 19.80 16.54
C LEU A 253 -13.15 20.39 17.84
N ASP A 254 -13.37 19.53 18.82
CA ASP A 254 -13.87 19.84 20.15
C ASP A 254 -12.72 20.38 21.01
N TRP A 255 -12.46 21.68 20.83
CA TRP A 255 -11.47 22.47 21.55
C TRP A 255 -12.00 23.89 21.77
N PRO A 256 -11.67 24.58 22.88
CA PRO A 256 -12.13 25.94 23.10
C PRO A 256 -11.73 26.87 21.96
N LYS A 257 -12.71 27.58 21.37
CA LYS A 257 -12.54 28.36 20.13
C LYS A 257 -11.50 29.48 20.24
N ASP A 258 -11.30 30.00 21.43
CA ASP A 258 -10.29 31.01 21.77
C ASP A 258 -8.89 30.42 21.98
N ARG A 259 -8.77 29.08 22.06
CA ARG A 259 -7.53 28.33 22.32
C ARG A 259 -7.05 27.53 21.11
N PHE A 260 -7.70 27.64 19.95
CA PHE A 260 -7.14 27.12 18.70
C PHE A 260 -7.31 28.06 17.50
N LEU A 261 -6.47 27.86 16.49
CA LEU A 261 -6.51 28.56 15.21
C LEU A 261 -6.34 27.55 14.08
N VAL A 262 -7.21 27.63 13.08
CA VAL A 262 -7.09 26.85 11.86
C VAL A 262 -6.39 27.69 10.78
N GLN A 263 -5.33 27.15 10.20
CA GLN A 263 -4.62 27.71 9.05
C GLN A 263 -4.89 26.83 7.83
N VAL A 264 -5.63 27.36 6.85
CA VAL A 264 -5.75 26.74 5.53
C VAL A 264 -4.64 27.30 4.66
N LEU A 265 -3.71 26.43 4.25
CA LEU A 265 -2.48 26.79 3.57
C LEU A 265 -2.56 26.38 2.09
N ASP A 266 -2.96 27.31 1.24
CA ASP A 266 -3.33 27.06 -0.15
C ASP A 266 -2.19 27.40 -1.14
N ASP A 267 -1.64 26.38 -1.78
CA ASP A 267 -0.65 26.42 -2.86
C ASP A 267 -1.29 26.15 -4.25
N SER A 268 -2.62 26.26 -4.38
CA SER A 268 -3.34 26.06 -5.65
C SER A 268 -3.00 27.13 -6.67
N ASP A 269 -2.85 26.75 -7.94
CA ASP A 269 -2.63 27.67 -9.07
C ASP A 269 -3.92 28.00 -9.85
N ASP A 270 -5.00 27.23 -9.62
CA ASP A 270 -6.33 27.48 -10.20
C ASP A 270 -7.12 28.49 -9.35
N GLU A 271 -7.39 29.66 -9.92
CA GLU A 271 -8.17 30.74 -9.27
C GLU A 271 -9.58 30.29 -8.85
N SER A 272 -10.20 29.37 -9.60
CA SER A 272 -11.53 28.86 -9.26
C SER A 272 -11.49 28.03 -7.98
N ILE A 273 -10.45 27.21 -7.80
CA ILE A 273 -10.24 26.42 -6.59
C ILE A 273 -9.88 27.33 -5.42
N GLN A 274 -9.01 28.32 -5.61
CA GLN A 274 -8.68 29.32 -4.59
C GLN A 274 -9.92 30.04 -4.07
N SER A 275 -10.83 30.43 -4.98
CA SER A 275 -12.10 31.08 -4.63
C SER A 275 -13.01 30.18 -3.79
N LEU A 276 -13.10 28.89 -4.13
CA LEU A 276 -13.88 27.90 -3.37
C LEU A 276 -13.33 27.73 -1.95
N ILE A 277 -12.01 27.54 -1.82
CA ILE A 277 -11.35 27.38 -0.51
C ILE A 277 -11.53 28.64 0.35
N ARG A 278 -11.33 29.83 -0.24
CA ARG A 278 -11.50 31.12 0.44
C ARG A 278 -12.94 31.34 0.90
N SER A 279 -13.92 30.94 0.09
CA SER A 279 -15.35 31.03 0.43
C SER A 279 -15.67 30.12 1.62
N GLU A 280 -15.17 28.89 1.64
CA GLU A 280 -15.41 27.96 2.76
C GLU A 280 -14.76 28.46 4.05
N VAL A 281 -13.53 28.98 3.99
CA VAL A 281 -12.88 29.63 5.13
C VAL A 281 -13.72 30.80 5.65
N SER A 282 -14.24 31.65 4.77
CA SER A 282 -15.06 32.80 5.15
C SER A 282 -16.36 32.38 5.84
N LYS A 283 -17.00 31.30 5.35
CA LYS A 283 -18.20 30.71 5.95
C LYS A 283 -17.95 30.19 7.36
N TRP A 284 -16.82 29.51 7.62
CA TRP A 284 -16.46 29.07 8.98
C TRP A 284 -16.05 30.21 9.91
N ASN A 285 -15.37 31.23 9.38
CA ASN A 285 -15.05 32.43 10.14
C ASN A 285 -16.33 33.16 10.61
N GLN A 286 -17.35 33.27 9.73
CA GLN A 286 -18.66 33.85 10.09
C GLN A 286 -19.42 33.03 11.15
N ARG A 287 -19.12 31.73 11.30
CA ARG A 287 -19.64 30.86 12.37
C ARG A 287 -18.86 31.01 13.68
N GLY A 288 -17.91 31.94 13.74
CA GLY A 288 -17.11 32.23 14.93
C GLY A 288 -15.98 31.22 15.18
N ILE A 289 -15.54 30.47 14.16
CA ILE A 289 -14.32 29.68 14.25
C ILE A 289 -13.13 30.56 13.90
N ASN A 290 -12.07 30.49 14.71
CA ASN A 290 -10.83 31.18 14.40
C ASN A 290 -10.10 30.45 13.28
N ILE A 291 -10.27 30.92 12.04
CA ILE A 291 -9.70 30.31 10.84
C ILE A 291 -9.12 31.38 9.91
N VAL A 292 -7.95 31.09 9.33
CA VAL A 292 -7.27 31.98 8.39
C VAL A 292 -6.96 31.25 7.09
N TYR A 293 -7.25 31.91 5.98
CA TYR A 293 -6.86 31.49 4.64
C TYR A 293 -5.50 32.12 4.32
N ARG A 294 -4.54 31.30 3.86
CA ARG A 294 -3.22 31.75 3.44
C ARG A 294 -2.90 31.19 2.08
N HIS A 295 -2.62 32.07 1.13
CA HIS A 295 -2.19 31.68 -0.21
C HIS A 295 -0.77 32.19 -0.49
N ARG A 296 0.02 31.39 -1.19
CA ARG A 296 1.37 31.77 -1.64
C ARG A 296 1.40 31.81 -3.17
N VAL A 297 1.83 32.95 -3.71
CA VAL A 297 2.03 33.11 -5.17
C VAL A 297 3.19 32.26 -5.69
N VAL A 298 4.26 32.12 -4.88
CA VAL A 298 5.46 31.37 -5.27
C VAL A 298 5.53 30.06 -4.48
N ARG A 299 5.34 28.93 -5.18
CA ARG A 299 5.31 27.57 -4.61
C ARG A 299 6.71 26.98 -4.36
N THR A 300 7.64 27.78 -3.83
CA THR A 300 8.97 27.29 -3.46
C THR A 300 8.86 26.31 -2.31
N GLY A 301 9.52 25.16 -2.45
CA GLY A 301 9.58 24.13 -1.41
C GLY A 301 8.31 23.28 -1.25
N TYR A 302 7.30 23.43 -2.11
CA TYR A 302 6.02 22.70 -2.05
C TYR A 302 5.42 22.73 -0.63
N LYS A 303 4.88 21.60 -0.15
CA LYS A 303 4.29 21.44 1.20
C LYS A 303 5.25 21.88 2.32
N ALA A 304 6.53 21.50 2.25
CA ALA A 304 7.52 21.89 3.25
C ALA A 304 7.70 23.42 3.33
N GLY A 305 7.78 24.08 2.18
CA GLY A 305 7.85 25.53 2.11
C GLY A 305 6.58 26.22 2.60
N ASN A 306 5.41 25.61 2.37
CA ASN A 306 4.13 26.14 2.79
C ASN A 306 4.00 26.14 4.33
N LEU A 307 4.28 24.97 4.93
CA LEU A 307 4.34 24.81 6.38
C LEU A 307 5.38 25.74 7.00
N LYS A 308 6.58 25.87 6.40
CA LYS A 308 7.62 26.80 6.85
C LYS A 308 7.14 28.26 6.85
N SER A 309 6.52 28.71 5.76
CA SER A 309 5.99 30.07 5.63
C SER A 309 4.88 30.35 6.64
N ALA A 310 4.02 29.37 6.89
CA ALA A 310 2.96 29.47 7.89
C ALA A 310 3.52 29.58 9.31
N MET A 311 4.51 28.74 9.66
CA MET A 311 5.18 28.74 10.97
C MET A 311 5.96 30.03 11.26
N ALA A 312 6.35 30.80 10.24
CA ALA A 312 7.07 32.06 10.40
C ALA A 312 6.20 33.26 10.81
N CYS A 313 4.87 33.10 10.90
CA CYS A 313 3.99 34.19 11.29
C CYS A 313 4.12 34.52 12.78
N ASP A 314 4.13 35.81 13.14
CA ASP A 314 4.35 36.22 14.53
C ASP A 314 3.32 35.67 15.52
N TYR A 315 2.06 35.54 15.10
CA TYR A 315 1.03 34.97 15.96
C TYR A 315 1.27 33.49 16.28
N VAL A 316 2.05 32.75 15.47
CA VAL A 316 2.36 31.32 15.74
C VAL A 316 3.14 31.15 17.05
N LYS A 317 3.89 32.18 17.47
CA LYS A 317 4.63 32.18 18.75
C LYS A 317 3.72 32.05 19.98
N ALA A 318 2.43 32.34 19.84
CA ALA A 318 1.45 32.16 20.90
C ALA A 318 0.95 30.71 21.04
N TYR A 319 1.32 29.81 20.12
CA TYR A 319 0.83 28.43 20.08
C TYR A 319 1.89 27.46 20.58
N GLU A 320 1.49 26.56 21.47
CA GLU A 320 2.38 25.55 22.07
C GLU A 320 2.48 24.29 21.21
N PHE A 321 1.39 23.96 20.51
CA PHE A 321 1.26 22.77 19.69
C PHE A 321 0.78 23.12 18.28
N VAL A 322 1.18 22.30 17.31
CA VAL A 322 0.68 22.37 15.93
C VAL A 322 0.24 20.98 15.46
N ALA A 323 -1.04 20.86 15.08
CA ALA A 323 -1.60 19.69 14.42
C ALA A 323 -1.58 19.89 12.91
N ILE A 324 -1.24 18.84 12.16
CA ILE A 324 -1.15 18.91 10.68
C ILE A 324 -2.07 17.86 10.08
N PHE A 325 -2.92 18.29 9.14
CA PHE A 325 -3.81 17.43 8.38
C PHE A 325 -3.66 17.70 6.88
N ASP A 326 -3.45 16.66 6.09
CA ASP A 326 -3.55 16.77 4.64
C ASP A 326 -5.00 16.98 4.20
N ALA A 327 -5.19 17.51 2.99
CA ALA A 327 -6.50 17.90 2.45
C ALA A 327 -7.50 16.74 2.34
N ASP A 328 -7.07 15.48 2.35
CA ASP A 328 -7.91 14.28 2.31
C ASP A 328 -8.18 13.69 3.72
N PHE A 329 -7.69 14.32 4.79
CA PHE A 329 -7.84 13.82 6.15
C PHE A 329 -9.05 14.43 6.87
N GLN A 330 -9.76 13.57 7.60
CA GLN A 330 -10.94 13.90 8.39
C GLN A 330 -10.73 13.44 9.84
N PRO A 331 -10.22 14.32 10.72
CA PRO A 331 -10.10 14.00 12.15
C PRO A 331 -11.48 13.92 12.82
N ASN A 332 -11.60 13.03 13.80
CA ASN A 332 -12.75 13.01 14.69
C ASN A 332 -12.76 14.28 15.57
N PRO A 333 -13.93 14.79 15.99
CA PRO A 333 -14.03 15.98 16.83
C PRO A 333 -13.16 15.94 18.09
N ASP A 334 -13.05 14.78 18.72
CA ASP A 334 -12.31 14.57 19.97
C ASP A 334 -10.79 14.37 19.76
N PHE A 335 -10.27 14.48 18.53
CA PHE A 335 -8.86 14.24 18.21
C PHE A 335 -7.91 15.00 19.15
N LEU A 336 -8.08 16.32 19.32
CA LEU A 336 -7.19 17.12 20.17
C LEU A 336 -7.28 16.71 21.64
N LYS A 337 -8.48 16.36 22.14
CA LYS A 337 -8.69 15.84 23.49
C LYS A 337 -8.00 14.49 23.69
N GLN A 338 -7.91 13.66 22.66
CA GLN A 338 -7.19 12.38 22.72
C GLN A 338 -5.65 12.54 22.55
N THR A 339 -5.16 13.55 21.83
CA THR A 339 -3.72 13.69 21.54
C THR A 339 -2.97 14.64 22.48
N VAL A 340 -3.52 15.82 22.77
CA VAL A 340 -2.82 16.90 23.48
C VAL A 340 -2.46 16.53 24.93
N PRO A 341 -3.30 15.81 25.70
CA PRO A 341 -2.96 15.44 27.08
C PRO A 341 -1.67 14.64 27.22
N HIS A 342 -1.24 13.91 26.20
CA HIS A 342 0.01 13.14 26.24
C HIS A 342 1.27 14.02 26.39
N PHE A 343 1.19 15.32 26.11
CA PHE A 343 2.32 16.26 26.31
C PHE A 343 2.44 16.78 27.75
N LYS A 344 1.42 16.55 28.59
CA LYS A 344 1.37 17.02 29.98
C LYS A 344 2.34 16.19 30.83
N GLY A 345 3.04 16.84 31.75
CA GLY A 345 4.02 16.20 32.65
C GLY A 345 5.35 15.84 31.99
N ASN A 346 5.37 15.65 30.67
CA ASN A 346 6.56 15.18 29.96
C ASN A 346 7.06 16.18 28.89
N PRO A 347 8.08 17.00 29.23
CA PRO A 347 8.61 18.02 28.32
C PRO A 347 9.46 17.44 27.18
N GLU A 348 9.83 16.15 27.23
CA GLU A 348 10.67 15.51 26.21
C GLU A 348 9.87 15.00 25.00
N ILE A 349 8.53 14.98 25.09
CA ILE A 349 7.67 14.55 23.98
C ILE A 349 7.58 15.68 22.95
N GLY A 350 8.02 15.37 21.74
CA GLY A 350 8.00 16.28 20.60
C GLY A 350 6.84 16.02 19.62
N LEU A 351 6.38 14.77 19.50
CA LEU A 351 5.35 14.36 18.54
C LEU A 351 4.40 13.33 19.16
N VAL A 352 3.11 13.52 18.95
CA VAL A 352 2.05 12.54 19.17
C VAL A 352 1.39 12.26 17.81
N GLN A 353 1.49 11.03 17.32
CA GLN A 353 0.97 10.61 16.01
C GLN A 353 -0.25 9.71 16.20
N ALA A 354 -1.36 10.04 15.54
CA ALA A 354 -2.52 9.17 15.44
C ALA A 354 -2.40 8.24 14.23
N ARG A 355 -3.20 7.17 14.25
CA ARG A 355 -3.25 6.18 13.19
C ARG A 355 -4.13 6.62 12.02
N TRP A 356 -3.71 6.29 10.82
CA TRP A 356 -4.52 6.42 9.61
C TRP A 356 -5.54 5.28 9.49
N ALA A 357 -6.75 5.61 9.06
CA ALA A 357 -7.80 4.68 8.70
C ALA A 357 -8.39 5.08 7.35
N TYR A 358 -8.79 4.11 6.53
CA TYR A 358 -9.09 4.36 5.11
C TYR A 358 -10.56 4.19 4.81
N VAL A 359 -11.16 5.21 4.18
CA VAL A 359 -12.59 5.19 3.80
C VAL A 359 -12.84 4.32 2.56
N ASN A 360 -11.90 4.30 1.60
CA ASN A 360 -12.02 3.58 0.33
C ASN A 360 -11.23 2.26 0.28
N LYS A 361 -10.97 1.64 1.44
CA LYS A 361 -10.17 0.39 1.55
C LYS A 361 -10.75 -0.79 0.78
N ASP A 362 -12.06 -0.81 0.54
CA ASP A 362 -12.78 -1.92 -0.09
C ASP A 362 -13.17 -1.61 -1.55
N GLU A 363 -12.77 -0.45 -2.08
CA GLU A 363 -13.13 0.03 -3.43
C GLU A 363 -12.64 -0.90 -4.54
N ASN A 364 -11.39 -1.37 -4.47
CA ASN A 364 -10.82 -2.28 -5.45
C ASN A 364 -9.65 -3.11 -4.90
N LEU A 365 -9.12 -4.03 -5.71
CA LEU A 365 -8.01 -4.90 -5.29
C LEU A 365 -6.77 -4.11 -4.87
N LEU A 366 -6.46 -2.99 -5.54
CA LEU A 366 -5.31 -2.16 -5.23
C LEU A 366 -5.49 -1.47 -3.87
N THR A 367 -6.66 -0.91 -3.57
CA THR A 367 -6.93 -0.29 -2.26
C THR A 367 -6.91 -1.31 -1.12
N ARG A 368 -7.41 -2.53 -1.36
CA ARG A 368 -7.34 -3.64 -0.39
C ARG A 368 -5.90 -4.07 -0.08
N LEU A 369 -5.06 -4.20 -1.10
CA LEU A 369 -3.64 -4.55 -0.93
C LEU A 369 -2.86 -3.45 -0.21
N GLN A 370 -3.13 -2.18 -0.53
CA GLN A 370 -2.57 -1.04 0.19
C GLN A 370 -2.97 -1.05 1.65
N ASN A 371 -4.25 -1.25 1.95
CA ASN A 371 -4.76 -1.34 3.31
C ASN A 371 -4.02 -2.40 4.14
N ILE A 372 -3.82 -3.62 3.62
CA ILE A 372 -3.07 -4.67 4.33
C ILE A 372 -1.64 -4.21 4.66
N ASN A 373 -0.94 -3.62 3.68
CA ASN A 373 0.44 -3.17 3.86
C ASN A 373 0.55 -2.03 4.89
N LEU A 374 -0.34 -1.03 4.77
CA LEU A 374 -0.34 0.15 5.63
C LEU A 374 -0.82 -0.18 7.05
N CYS A 375 -1.79 -1.09 7.22
CA CYS A 375 -2.19 -1.60 8.54
C CYS A 375 -0.99 -2.21 9.27
N PHE A 376 -0.16 -3.02 8.61
CA PHE A 376 1.06 -3.54 9.23
C PHE A 376 2.01 -2.41 9.62
N HIS A 377 2.23 -1.43 8.73
CA HIS A 377 3.11 -0.30 9.01
C HIS A 377 2.66 0.51 10.25
N PHE A 378 1.38 0.86 10.33
CA PHE A 378 0.86 1.68 11.43
C PHE A 378 0.60 0.88 12.70
N GLU A 379 -0.14 -0.23 12.62
CA GLU A 379 -0.58 -0.97 13.80
C GLU A 379 0.51 -1.82 14.44
N VAL A 380 1.54 -2.20 13.66
CA VAL A 380 2.64 -3.05 14.16
C VAL A 380 3.93 -2.23 14.23
N GLU A 381 4.45 -1.76 13.09
CA GLU A 381 5.79 -1.16 13.06
C GLU A 381 5.86 0.14 13.87
N GLN A 382 4.95 1.10 13.64
CA GLN A 382 4.97 2.37 14.36
C GLN A 382 4.60 2.22 15.84
N GLN A 383 3.64 1.36 16.16
CA GLN A 383 3.28 1.07 17.55
C GLN A 383 4.48 0.52 18.33
N VAL A 384 5.17 -0.49 17.79
CA VAL A 384 6.33 -1.12 18.45
C VAL A 384 7.48 -0.14 18.57
N ASN A 385 7.81 0.59 17.51
CA ASN A 385 8.91 1.56 17.57
C ASN A 385 8.58 2.75 18.50
N GLY A 386 7.31 3.19 18.56
CA GLY A 386 6.84 4.21 19.49
C GLY A 386 7.04 3.81 20.96
N VAL A 387 6.71 2.56 21.31
CA VAL A 387 6.86 2.05 22.68
C VAL A 387 8.32 1.78 23.05
N PHE A 388 9.08 1.08 22.19
CA PHE A 388 10.41 0.59 22.57
C PHE A 388 11.57 1.50 22.15
N LEU A 389 11.37 2.38 21.17
CA LEU A 389 12.43 3.27 20.65
C LEU A 389 12.12 4.76 20.86
N ASN A 390 10.86 5.09 21.19
CA ASN A 390 10.32 6.47 21.21
C ASN A 390 10.63 7.23 19.90
N PHE A 391 10.67 6.50 18.79
CA PHE A 391 10.99 7.03 17.47
C PHE A 391 10.28 6.24 16.38
N PHE A 392 9.74 6.96 15.41
CA PHE A 392 9.25 6.47 14.13
C PHE A 392 9.24 7.67 13.16
N GLY A 393 9.12 7.42 11.86
CA GLY A 393 8.98 8.52 10.91
C GLY A 393 7.62 9.20 11.09
N PHE A 394 7.59 10.53 11.14
CA PHE A 394 6.33 11.28 11.07
C PHE A 394 5.67 11.02 9.72
N ASN A 395 4.35 10.83 9.71
CA ASN A 395 3.61 10.42 8.53
C ASN A 395 3.24 11.59 7.61
N GLY A 396 3.59 12.82 8.00
CA GLY A 396 3.28 14.04 7.27
C GLY A 396 1.93 14.67 7.61
N THR A 397 1.09 13.98 8.40
CA THR A 397 -0.31 14.35 8.73
C THR A 397 -0.78 13.54 9.94
N ALA A 398 -1.95 13.89 10.48
CA ALA A 398 -2.60 13.24 11.63
C ALA A 398 -1.70 13.16 12.87
N GLY A 399 -0.83 14.16 13.05
CA GLY A 399 0.05 14.25 14.20
C GLY A 399 0.10 15.66 14.77
N VAL A 400 0.30 15.72 16.07
CA VAL A 400 0.48 16.96 16.84
C VAL A 400 1.95 17.07 17.21
N TRP A 401 2.55 18.18 16.86
CA TRP A 401 3.92 18.53 17.23
C TRP A 401 3.93 19.57 18.33
N ARG A 402 4.86 19.45 19.28
CA ARG A 402 5.25 20.56 20.13
C ARG A 402 6.01 21.58 19.29
N VAL A 403 5.58 22.84 19.28
CA VAL A 403 6.18 23.89 18.43
C VAL A 403 7.68 24.05 18.74
N LYS A 404 8.05 24.06 20.02
CA LYS A 404 9.45 24.08 20.46
C LYS A 404 10.29 22.94 19.87
N ALA A 405 9.73 21.73 19.73
CA ALA A 405 10.44 20.60 19.14
C ALA A 405 10.70 20.80 17.64
N LEU A 406 9.76 21.42 16.92
CA LEU A 406 9.97 21.80 15.52
C LEU A 406 11.06 22.86 15.40
N GLU A 407 11.00 23.90 16.22
CA GLU A 407 11.96 25.02 16.19
C GLU A 407 13.38 24.58 16.51
N GLU A 408 13.59 23.85 17.61
CA GLU A 408 14.91 23.34 18.00
C GLU A 408 15.48 22.35 16.98
N SER A 409 14.61 21.70 16.21
CA SER A 409 15.01 20.80 15.13
C SER A 409 15.37 21.53 13.84
N GLY A 410 15.12 22.84 13.74
CA GLY A 410 15.39 23.67 12.57
C GLY A 410 14.19 23.86 11.63
N GLY A 411 12.97 23.53 12.10
CA GLY A 411 11.73 23.71 11.36
C GLY A 411 11.59 22.83 10.10
N TRP A 412 10.65 23.21 9.24
CA TRP A 412 10.42 22.55 7.94
C TRP A 412 11.53 22.91 6.95
N LEU A 413 12.17 21.89 6.37
CA LEU A 413 13.24 22.08 5.39
C LEU A 413 12.81 21.58 4.00
N GLU A 414 13.15 22.35 2.97
CA GLU A 414 12.72 22.14 1.59
C GLU A 414 13.69 21.24 0.79
N ARG A 415 14.61 20.56 1.48
CA ARG A 415 15.77 19.84 0.89
C ARG A 415 15.44 18.43 0.36
N THR A 416 14.23 17.94 0.60
CA THR A 416 13.78 16.60 0.24
C THR A 416 12.27 16.57 0.03
N THR A 417 11.76 15.55 -0.68
CA THR A 417 10.32 15.31 -0.91
C THR A 417 9.63 14.54 0.22
N VAL A 418 10.36 14.29 1.31
CA VAL A 418 9.93 13.60 2.54
C VAL A 418 10.29 14.47 3.74
N GLU A 419 9.78 15.69 3.73
CA GLU A 419 10.02 16.72 4.75
C GLU A 419 9.56 16.26 6.15
N ASP A 420 8.53 15.43 6.18
CA ASP A 420 7.95 14.76 7.33
C ASP A 420 8.96 13.83 8.02
N MET A 421 9.60 12.95 7.25
CA MET A 421 10.64 12.07 7.74
C MET A 421 11.89 12.85 8.13
N ASP A 422 12.21 13.92 7.40
CA ASP A 422 13.37 14.77 7.69
C ASP A 422 13.27 15.43 9.06
N ILE A 423 12.14 16.07 9.37
CA ILE A 423 11.92 16.69 10.68
C ILE A 423 11.91 15.64 11.79
N ALA A 424 11.30 14.47 11.56
CA ALA A 424 11.27 13.37 12.53
C ALA A 424 12.68 12.88 12.88
N VAL A 425 13.55 12.69 11.87
CA VAL A 425 14.94 12.30 12.10
C VAL A 425 15.69 13.39 12.86
N ARG A 426 15.58 14.66 12.46
CA ARG A 426 16.26 15.77 13.14
C ARG A 426 15.82 15.92 14.61
N ALA A 427 14.52 15.85 14.87
CA ALA A 427 13.99 15.90 16.23
C ALA A 427 14.49 14.73 17.08
N HIS A 428 14.55 13.52 16.52
CA HIS A 428 15.11 12.37 17.21
C HIS A 428 16.60 12.54 17.55
N LEU A 429 17.39 13.10 16.63
CA LEU A 429 18.81 13.40 16.87
C LEU A 429 19.01 14.46 17.97
N ASN A 430 18.03 15.34 18.15
CA ASN A 430 17.99 16.32 19.24
C ASN A 430 17.42 15.75 20.56
N GLY A 431 17.04 14.47 20.60
CA GLY A 431 16.60 13.78 21.81
C GLY A 431 15.09 13.81 22.05
N TRP A 432 14.30 14.42 21.17
CA TRP A 432 12.84 14.42 21.26
C TRP A 432 12.28 13.01 21.13
N LYS A 433 11.24 12.73 21.93
CA LYS A 433 10.55 11.44 22.00
C LYS A 433 9.20 11.51 21.31
N PHE A 434 8.82 10.44 20.63
CA PHE A 434 7.55 10.33 19.93
C PHE A 434 6.63 9.29 20.57
N ILE A 435 5.34 9.57 20.53
CA ILE A 435 4.27 8.66 20.96
C ILE A 435 3.37 8.34 19.78
N PHE A 436 3.07 7.07 19.58
CA PHE A 436 2.11 6.59 18.58
C PHE A 436 0.83 6.12 19.26
N LEU A 437 -0.30 6.71 18.88
CA LEU A 437 -1.62 6.38 19.40
C LEU A 437 -2.38 5.51 18.40
N ASN A 438 -2.33 4.19 18.61
CA ASN A 438 -2.97 3.23 17.71
C ASN A 438 -4.51 3.24 17.79
N ASP A 439 -5.05 3.67 18.93
CA ASP A 439 -6.49 3.70 19.22
C ASP A 439 -7.17 4.96 18.63
N VAL A 440 -6.41 6.04 18.39
CA VAL A 440 -6.89 7.27 17.75
C VAL A 440 -6.79 7.11 16.24
N LYS A 441 -7.93 7.11 15.55
CA LYS A 441 -8.01 6.93 14.10
C LYS A 441 -8.37 8.24 13.43
N VAL A 442 -7.70 8.57 12.33
CA VAL A 442 -8.03 9.67 11.44
C VAL A 442 -8.34 9.11 10.06
N LEU A 443 -9.50 9.45 9.52
CA LEU A 443 -9.96 8.93 8.23
C LEU A 443 -9.24 9.65 7.08
N CYS A 444 -8.84 8.90 6.06
CA CYS A 444 -8.25 9.39 4.82
C CYS A 444 -8.52 8.44 3.64
N GLU A 445 -8.04 8.82 2.46
CA GLU A 445 -8.16 8.04 1.23
C GLU A 445 -6.82 7.41 0.82
N VAL A 446 -6.89 6.25 0.16
CA VAL A 446 -5.72 5.67 -0.54
C VAL A 446 -5.88 5.82 -2.06
N PRO A 447 -4.77 5.92 -2.82
CA PRO A 447 -4.82 5.99 -4.27
C PRO A 447 -5.61 4.84 -4.91
N GLU A 448 -6.67 5.16 -5.64
CA GLU A 448 -7.51 4.18 -6.33
C GLU A 448 -6.94 3.74 -7.68
N SER A 449 -6.16 4.64 -8.31
CA SER A 449 -5.52 4.39 -9.60
C SER A 449 -4.07 3.95 -9.43
N TYR A 450 -3.64 3.02 -10.29
CA TYR A 450 -2.25 2.57 -10.32
C TYR A 450 -1.27 3.72 -10.63
N GLU A 451 -1.69 4.70 -11.43
CA GLU A 451 -0.83 5.84 -11.76
C GLU A 451 -0.54 6.71 -10.53
N ALA A 452 -1.59 7.06 -9.77
CA ALA A 452 -1.45 7.82 -8.52
C ALA A 452 -0.64 7.02 -7.49
N TYR A 453 -0.95 5.73 -7.34
CA TYR A 453 -0.19 4.82 -6.49
C TYR A 453 1.30 4.78 -6.85
N ARG A 454 1.63 4.63 -8.15
CA ARG A 454 3.02 4.60 -8.63
C ARG A 454 3.76 5.92 -8.32
N LYS A 455 3.12 7.07 -8.52
CA LYS A 455 3.71 8.39 -8.19
C LYS A 455 3.95 8.51 -6.69
N GLN A 456 3.02 8.06 -5.86
CA GLN A 456 3.16 8.04 -4.40
C GLN A 456 4.30 7.13 -3.96
N GLN A 457 4.30 5.87 -4.39
CA GLN A 457 5.34 4.89 -4.02
C GLN A 457 6.73 5.30 -4.51
N HIS A 458 6.84 5.92 -5.70
CA HIS A 458 8.11 6.47 -6.16
C HIS A 458 8.68 7.45 -5.15
N ARG A 459 7.88 8.44 -4.70
CA ARG A 459 8.32 9.42 -3.68
C ARG A 459 8.69 8.73 -2.36
N TRP A 460 7.88 7.78 -1.92
CA TRP A 460 8.07 7.07 -0.64
C TRP A 460 9.26 6.11 -0.61
N HIS A 461 9.76 5.67 -1.78
CA HIS A 461 10.96 4.85 -1.86
C HIS A 461 12.22 5.66 -2.21
N SER A 462 12.12 6.62 -3.14
CA SER A 462 13.29 7.44 -3.53
C SER A 462 13.65 8.48 -2.48
N GLY A 463 12.64 9.12 -1.87
CA GLY A 463 12.79 10.20 -0.90
C GLY A 463 13.64 9.80 0.32
N PRO A 464 13.32 8.69 1.01
CA PRO A 464 14.09 8.26 2.18
C PRO A 464 15.57 7.97 1.89
N MET A 465 15.92 7.49 0.68
CA MET A 465 17.32 7.25 0.32
C MET A 465 18.10 8.52 0.05
N HIS A 466 17.46 9.52 -0.57
CA HIS A 466 18.01 10.86 -0.67
C HIS A 466 18.21 11.48 0.72
N LEU A 467 17.17 11.39 1.57
CA LEU A 467 17.23 11.86 2.95
C LEU A 467 18.33 11.15 3.75
N PHE A 468 18.51 9.84 3.59
CA PHE A 468 19.55 9.09 4.29
C PHE A 468 20.94 9.67 4.01
N ARG A 469 21.25 9.98 2.74
CA ARG A 469 22.54 10.62 2.38
C ARG A 469 22.71 11.99 3.03
N LEU A 470 21.64 12.78 3.09
CA LEU A 470 21.66 14.10 3.73
C LEU A 470 21.81 14.04 5.25
N CYS A 471 21.21 13.03 5.90
CA CYS A 471 21.20 12.88 7.35
C CYS A 471 22.39 12.08 7.88
N LEU A 472 23.02 11.20 7.08
CA LEU A 472 24.08 10.31 7.54
C LEU A 472 25.23 11.04 8.29
N PRO A 473 25.76 12.18 7.82
CA PRO A 473 26.78 12.92 8.56
C PRO A 473 26.29 13.40 9.93
N ALA A 474 25.04 13.86 10.02
CA ALA A 474 24.43 14.31 11.26
C ALA A 474 24.18 13.13 12.22
N ILE A 475 23.73 11.98 11.70
CA ILE A 475 23.52 10.75 12.48
C ILE A 475 24.84 10.30 13.12
N ILE A 476 25.91 10.26 12.34
CA ILE A 476 27.24 9.85 12.83
C ILE A 476 27.74 10.80 13.93
N LYS A 477 27.63 12.12 13.70
CA LYS A 477 28.12 13.17 14.62
C LYS A 477 27.21 13.42 15.84
N SER A 478 25.97 12.93 15.82
CA SER A 478 24.99 13.18 16.88
C SER A 478 25.41 12.61 18.24
N LYS A 479 24.83 13.14 19.32
CA LYS A 479 25.10 12.72 20.70
C LYS A 479 24.23 11.56 21.19
N ILE A 480 23.31 11.07 20.36
CA ILE A 480 22.45 9.93 20.71
C ILE A 480 23.28 8.64 20.87
N SER A 481 22.73 7.68 21.61
CA SER A 481 23.41 6.42 21.90
C SER A 481 23.74 5.63 20.62
N ILE A 482 24.81 4.84 20.68
CA ILE A 482 25.27 4.05 19.52
C ILE A 482 24.19 3.07 19.02
N TRP A 483 23.37 2.54 19.92
CA TRP A 483 22.23 1.68 19.60
C TRP A 483 21.14 2.41 18.81
N LYS A 484 20.81 3.66 19.18
CA LYS A 484 19.86 4.48 18.41
C LYS A 484 20.41 4.82 17.02
N LYS A 485 21.71 5.13 16.92
CA LYS A 485 22.37 5.33 15.62
C LYS A 485 22.30 4.08 14.74
N ALA A 486 22.65 2.92 15.31
CA ALA A 486 22.61 1.65 14.60
C ALA A 486 21.19 1.28 14.16
N ASN A 487 20.18 1.47 15.02
CA ASN A 487 18.77 1.28 14.66
C ASN A 487 18.36 2.18 13.48
N LEU A 488 18.70 3.49 13.54
CA LEU A 488 18.34 4.44 12.51
C LEU A 488 18.99 4.12 11.15
N VAL A 489 20.28 3.77 11.16
CA VAL A 489 21.01 3.42 9.93
C VAL A 489 20.57 2.05 9.40
N LEU A 490 20.68 1.00 10.23
CA LEU A 490 20.54 -0.39 9.77
C LEU A 490 19.07 -0.78 9.61
N LEU A 491 18.21 -0.50 10.58
CA LEU A 491 16.81 -0.95 10.56
C LEU A 491 15.91 0.05 9.85
N PHE A 492 15.94 1.32 10.25
CA PHE A 492 15.02 2.32 9.70
C PHE A 492 15.35 2.67 8.23
N PHE A 493 16.58 3.07 7.89
CA PHE A 493 16.93 3.42 6.51
C PHE A 493 17.28 2.20 5.65
N LEU A 494 18.30 1.43 6.00
CA LEU A 494 18.81 0.38 5.11
C LEU A 494 17.84 -0.80 4.98
N LEU A 495 17.42 -1.43 6.08
CA LEU A 495 16.58 -2.62 6.00
C LEU A 495 15.20 -2.30 5.41
N ARG A 496 14.47 -1.35 6.03
CA ARG A 496 13.06 -1.11 5.69
C ARG A 496 12.84 -0.25 4.45
N LYS A 497 13.74 0.71 4.14
CA LYS A 497 13.54 1.61 2.98
C LYS A 497 14.37 1.21 1.75
N LEU A 498 15.51 0.53 1.91
CA LEU A 498 16.36 0.09 0.78
C LEU A 498 16.25 -1.41 0.48
N ILE A 499 16.56 -2.26 1.46
CA ILE A 499 16.68 -3.70 1.28
C ILE A 499 15.31 -4.30 0.95
N LEU A 500 14.26 -3.94 1.69
CA LEU A 500 12.91 -4.47 1.49
C LEU A 500 12.42 -4.42 0.03
N PRO A 501 12.36 -3.25 -0.64
CA PRO A 501 11.95 -3.20 -2.04
C PRO A 501 12.97 -3.87 -2.97
N PHE A 502 14.27 -3.74 -2.69
CA PHE A 502 15.33 -4.30 -3.55
C PHE A 502 15.31 -5.82 -3.59
N TYR A 503 15.28 -6.49 -2.43
CA TYR A 503 15.25 -7.95 -2.39
C TYR A 503 13.91 -8.46 -2.93
N SER A 504 12.77 -7.80 -2.63
CA SER A 504 11.46 -8.26 -3.08
C SER A 504 11.40 -8.26 -4.61
N PHE A 505 11.84 -7.17 -5.24
CA PHE A 505 11.93 -7.08 -6.69
C PHE A 505 12.91 -8.10 -7.26
N THR A 506 14.12 -8.20 -6.70
CA THR A 506 15.15 -9.11 -7.21
C THR A 506 14.74 -10.58 -7.06
N LEU A 507 14.17 -10.96 -5.91
CA LEU A 507 13.75 -12.34 -5.64
C LEU A 507 12.57 -12.75 -6.53
N PHE A 508 11.48 -11.96 -6.52
CA PHE A 508 10.25 -12.35 -7.20
C PHE A 508 10.26 -12.06 -8.70
N CYS A 509 10.91 -10.98 -9.14
CA CYS A 509 10.87 -10.57 -10.55
C CYS A 509 12.12 -10.99 -11.34
N ILE A 510 13.23 -11.32 -10.68
CA ILE A 510 14.48 -11.71 -11.37
C ILE A 510 14.86 -13.15 -11.06
N ILE A 511 15.10 -13.48 -9.79
CA ILE A 511 15.61 -14.81 -9.41
C ILE A 511 14.58 -15.90 -9.71
N LEU A 512 13.34 -15.77 -9.24
CA LEU A 512 12.35 -16.83 -9.40
C LEU A 512 12.08 -17.20 -10.88
N PRO A 513 11.96 -16.26 -11.83
CA PRO A 513 11.96 -16.59 -13.25
C PRO A 513 13.26 -17.21 -13.73
N LEU A 514 14.42 -16.70 -13.31
CA LEU A 514 15.72 -17.23 -13.73
C LEU A 514 15.97 -18.66 -13.26
N THR A 515 15.50 -19.04 -12.06
CA THR A 515 15.66 -20.41 -11.56
C THR A 515 14.82 -21.42 -12.35
N MET A 516 13.80 -20.97 -13.11
CA MET A 516 13.12 -21.83 -14.08
C MET A 516 14.00 -22.19 -15.28
N PHE A 517 14.94 -21.31 -15.67
CA PHE A 517 15.86 -21.55 -16.79
C PHE A 517 17.21 -22.15 -16.34
N VAL A 518 17.54 -22.00 -15.05
CA VAL A 518 18.80 -22.43 -14.44
C VAL A 518 18.50 -23.27 -13.20
N PRO A 519 18.10 -24.55 -13.38
CA PRO A 519 17.73 -25.47 -12.30
C PRO A 519 18.90 -25.82 -11.37
N GLU A 520 20.13 -25.43 -11.69
CA GLU A 520 21.29 -25.56 -10.81
C GLU A 520 21.27 -24.58 -9.63
N ALA A 521 20.45 -23.53 -9.71
CA ALA A 521 20.27 -22.52 -8.68
C ALA A 521 18.91 -22.72 -7.97
N GLU A 522 18.76 -23.86 -7.29
CA GLU A 522 17.52 -24.20 -6.60
C GLU A 522 17.25 -23.24 -5.44
N LEU A 523 16.01 -22.73 -5.39
CA LEU A 523 15.49 -22.04 -4.22
C LEU A 523 14.78 -23.06 -3.32
N PRO A 524 15.13 -23.15 -2.02
CA PRO A 524 14.45 -24.06 -1.11
C PRO A 524 12.95 -23.77 -1.01
N LEU A 525 12.12 -24.81 -0.92
CA LEU A 525 10.66 -24.68 -0.82
C LEU A 525 10.21 -23.81 0.35
N TRP A 526 10.95 -23.84 1.46
CA TRP A 526 10.65 -23.02 2.64
C TRP A 526 10.82 -21.51 2.37
N VAL A 527 11.74 -21.11 1.48
CA VAL A 527 11.94 -19.71 1.07
C VAL A 527 10.76 -19.23 0.23
N ILE A 528 10.29 -20.06 -0.69
CA ILE A 528 9.29 -19.68 -1.69
C ILE A 528 7.86 -19.78 -1.11
N CYS A 529 7.63 -20.78 -0.26
CA CYS A 529 6.29 -21.11 0.23
C CYS A 529 6.14 -20.86 1.74
N TYR A 530 6.89 -21.56 2.58
CA TYR A 530 6.58 -21.61 4.02
C TYR A 530 6.77 -20.26 4.72
N VAL A 531 7.90 -19.58 4.50
CA VAL A 531 8.16 -18.27 5.12
C VAL A 531 7.21 -17.21 4.57
N PRO A 532 6.99 -17.05 3.26
CA PRO A 532 6.01 -16.08 2.74
C PRO A 532 4.58 -16.33 3.23
N VAL A 533 4.15 -17.59 3.32
CA VAL A 533 2.83 -17.95 3.87
C VAL A 533 2.74 -17.57 5.35
N LEU A 534 3.75 -17.93 6.14
CA LEU A 534 3.82 -17.55 7.56
C LEU A 534 3.80 -16.02 7.72
N MET A 535 4.60 -15.29 6.94
CA MET A 535 4.65 -13.83 6.97
C MET A 535 3.30 -13.21 6.55
N SER A 536 2.59 -13.82 5.61
CA SER A 536 1.24 -13.37 5.22
C SER A 536 0.25 -13.52 6.37
N PHE A 537 0.27 -14.66 7.08
CA PHE A 537 -0.51 -14.83 8.30
C PHE A 537 -0.12 -13.81 9.38
N LEU A 538 1.17 -13.61 9.63
CA LEU A 538 1.66 -12.62 10.61
C LEU A 538 1.28 -11.18 10.26
N ASN A 539 1.12 -10.83 8.98
CA ASN A 539 0.62 -9.52 8.58
C ASN A 539 -0.89 -9.36 8.80
N ILE A 540 -1.65 -10.47 8.83
CA ILE A 540 -3.12 -10.49 8.94
C ILE A 540 -3.59 -10.75 10.38
N LEU A 541 -2.77 -11.29 11.27
CA LEU A 541 -3.12 -11.55 12.67
C LEU A 541 -3.24 -10.30 13.58
N PRO A 542 -2.48 -9.21 13.36
CA PRO A 542 -2.55 -8.01 14.18
C PRO A 542 -3.86 -7.18 14.14
N PRO A 543 -4.71 -7.17 13.09
CA PRO A 543 -5.89 -6.34 13.05
C PRO A 543 -7.12 -7.12 13.50
N GLN A 544 -7.41 -7.16 14.80
CA GLN A 544 -8.78 -7.31 15.29
C GLN A 544 -8.98 -6.53 16.60
N ASN A 545 -9.73 -5.42 16.46
CA ASN A 545 -10.89 -5.07 17.30
C ASN A 545 -11.56 -3.84 16.64
N PRO A 546 -12.61 -4.00 15.82
CA PRO A 546 -13.67 -3.01 15.87
C PRO A 546 -14.35 -3.16 17.24
N SER A 547 -14.39 -2.10 18.04
CA SER A 547 -15.31 -2.11 19.18
C SER A 547 -16.74 -2.31 18.62
N PRO A 548 -17.59 -3.13 19.25
CA PRO A 548 -18.96 -3.38 18.78
C PRO A 548 -19.84 -2.13 18.71
N SER A 549 -19.40 -0.99 19.27
CA SER A 549 -20.18 0.23 19.38
C SER A 549 -20.28 1.08 18.11
N SER A 550 -19.55 0.74 17.04
CA SER A 550 -19.53 1.54 15.80
C SER A 550 -20.47 1.02 14.69
N PHE A 551 -21.24 -0.04 14.96
CA PHE A 551 -22.17 -0.63 14.00
C PHE A 551 -23.63 -0.14 14.10
N LEU A 552 -23.95 0.79 15.01
CA LEU A 552 -25.35 1.16 15.31
C LEU A 552 -25.74 2.64 15.07
N THR A 553 -24.91 3.49 14.46
CA THR A 553 -25.25 4.91 14.24
C THR A 553 -25.41 5.35 12.79
N PHE A 554 -25.59 4.43 11.84
CA PHE A 554 -25.99 4.77 10.47
C PHE A 554 -27.18 3.93 10.00
N SER A 555 -28.33 4.12 10.66
CA SER A 555 -29.63 3.73 10.10
C SER A 555 -30.76 4.58 10.70
N SER A 556 -30.70 5.89 10.47
CA SER A 556 -31.89 6.76 10.62
C SER A 556 -31.73 8.03 9.77
N ARG A 557 -31.67 7.87 8.44
CA ARG A 557 -32.14 8.93 7.55
C ARG A 557 -33.63 8.72 7.34
N THR A 558 -34.44 9.32 8.21
CA THR A 558 -35.81 9.69 7.85
C THR A 558 -35.75 10.82 6.83
N PRO A 559 -36.48 10.75 5.71
CA PRO A 559 -36.65 11.88 4.82
C PRO A 559 -37.72 12.80 5.43
N CYS A 560 -37.33 13.97 5.93
CA CYS A 560 -38.30 15.04 6.17
C CYS A 560 -38.46 15.86 4.90
N GLN A 561 -39.74 16.05 4.56
CA GLN A 561 -40.27 17.06 3.66
C GLN A 561 -39.88 18.47 4.09
#